data_AF-A0A968GNA7-F1
#
_entry.id   AF-A0A968GNA7-F1
#
_cell.length_a   1.000
_cell.length_b   1.000
_cell.length_c   1.000
_cell.angle_alpha   90.00
_cell.angle_beta   90.00
_cell.angle_gamma   90.00
#
_symmetry.space_group_name_H-M   'P 1'
#
loop_
_entity.id
_entity.type
_entity.pdbx_description
1 polymer ?
#
loop_
_entity_poly.entity_id
_entity_poly.type
_entity_poly.pdbx_seq_one_letter_code
_entity_poly.pdbx_strand_id
1 'polypeptide(L)' 'MFTVSIDPIIFNIGHFALRWYSLILLTAIIVGIWLTASEVERRGIKKEDIYDVS' A
#
# COMPACT_ATOMS: atom_id res chain seq x y z
N MET A 1 -30.62 10.18 -14.43
CA MET A 1 -29.31 9.58 -14.11
C MET A 1 -28.85 10.19 -12.79
N PHE A 2 -28.60 9.39 -11.75
CA PHE A 2 -28.04 9.90 -10.50
C PHE A 2 -26.53 10.09 -10.68
N THR A 3 -26.05 11.33 -10.68
CA THR A 3 -24.62 11.64 -10.69
C THR A 3 -24.16 11.82 -9.25
N VAL A 4 -23.65 10.77 -8.63
CA VAL A 4 -23.01 10.87 -7.32
C VAL A 4 -21.64 11.50 -7.53
N SER A 5 -21.55 12.81 -7.36
CA SER A 5 -20.29 13.55 -7.35
C SER A 5 -19.58 13.29 -6.03
N ILE A 6 -18.73 12.26 -6.00
CA ILE A 6 -17.86 11.99 -4.85
C ILE A 6 -16.81 13.10 -4.81
N ASP A 7 -16.69 13.80 -3.69
CA ASP A 7 -15.62 14.77 -3.50
C ASP A 7 -14.27 14.04 -3.56
N PRO A 8 -13.35 14.44 -4.47
CA PRO A 8 -12.04 13.81 -4.58
C PRO A 8 -11.17 13.98 -3.33
N ILE A 9 -11.49 14.95 -2.47
CA ILE A 9 -10.74 15.27 -1.26
C ILE A 9 -11.51 14.78 -0.03
N ILE A 10 -10.86 13.92 0.75
CA ILE A 10 -11.41 13.33 1.99
C ILE A 10 -11.30 14.34 3.14
N PHE A 11 -10.12 14.95 3.29
CA PHE A 11 -9.89 16.00 4.28
C PHE A 11 -8.79 16.96 3.81
N ASN A 12 -8.85 18.19 4.31
CA ASN A 12 -7.80 19.18 4.13
C ASN A 12 -7.24 19.59 5.50
N ILE A 13 -5.92 19.50 5.66
CA ILE A 13 -5.19 20.04 6.81
C ILE A 13 -4.27 21.15 6.29
N GLY A 14 -4.73 22.39 6.39
CA GLY A 14 -4.02 23.55 5.85
C GLY A 14 -3.79 23.42 4.33
N HIS A 15 -2.51 23.38 3.92
CA HIS A 15 -2.11 23.22 2.51
C HIS A 15 -2.08 21.76 2.04
N PHE A 16 -2.38 20.80 2.93
CA PHE A 16 -2.36 19.38 2.59
C PHE A 16 -3.78 18.85 2.35
N ALA A 17 -4.02 18.33 1.14
CA ALA A 17 -5.29 17.71 0.76
C ALA A 17 -5.12 16.18 0.68
N LEU A 18 -5.78 15.42 1.55
CA LEU A 18 -5.83 13.97 1.41
C LEU A 18 -6.92 13.59 0.40
N ARG A 19 -6.51 12.90 -0.66
CA ARG A 19 -7.40 12.47 -1.75
C ARG A 19 -7.63 10.96 -1.72
N TRP A 20 -8.74 10.53 -2.32
CA TRP A 20 -9.09 9.11 -2.39
C TRP A 20 -8.03 8.24 -3.06
N TYR A 21 -7.41 8.72 -4.14
CA TYR A 21 -6.33 7.96 -4.79
C TYR A 21 -5.10 7.81 -3.88
N SER A 22 -4.79 8.82 -3.05
CA SER A 22 -3.68 8.76 -2.11
C SER A 22 -3.94 7.70 -1.04
N LEU A 23 -5.17 7.64 -0.54
CA LEU A 23 -5.60 6.62 0.43
C LEU A 23 -5.49 5.21 -0.17
N ILE A 24 -5.98 5.01 -1.40
CA ILE A 24 -5.92 3.73 -2.10
C ILE A 24 -4.46 3.31 -2.32
N LEU A 25 -3.61 4.21 -2.82
CA LEU A 25 -2.20 3.94 -3.05
C LEU A 25 -1.47 3.55 -1.76
N LEU A 26 -1.66 4.32 -0.70
CA LEU A 26 -1.05 4.06 0.60
C LEU A 26 -1.49 2.70 1.15
N THR A 27 -2.77 2.37 1.00
CA THR A 27 -3.31 1.07 1.41
C THR A 27 -2.69 -0.08 0.61
N ALA A 28 -2.58 0.08 -0.71
CA ALA A 28 -1.95 -0.93 -1.58
C ALA A 28 -0.48 -1.17 -1.23
N ILE A 29 0.27 -0.11 -0.91
CA ILE A 29 1.68 -0.22 -0.47
C ILE A 29 1.76 -0.98 0.85
N ILE A 30 0.95 -0.64 1.85
CA ILE A 30 0.96 -1.31 3.15
C ILE A 30 0.62 -2.79 3.00
N VAL A 31 -0.42 -3.11 2.24
CA VAL A 31 -0.82 -4.50 1.99
C VAL A 31 0.29 -5.25 1.24
N GLY A 32 0.92 -4.63 0.24
CA GLY A 32 2.04 -5.23 -0.47
C GLY A 32 3.20 -5.57 0.46
N ILE A 33 3.63 -4.61 1.29
CA ILE A 33 4.69 -4.82 2.28
C ILE A 33 4.32 -5.94 3.26
N TRP A 34 3.08 -5.92 3.78
CA TRP A 34 2.62 -6.91 4.74
C TRP A 34 2.57 -8.32 4.13
N LEU A 35 2.06 -8.45 2.91
CA LEU A 35 2.07 -9.72 2.18
C LEU A 35 3.49 -10.20 1.90
N THR A 36 4.39 -9.32 1.45
CA THR A 36 5.79 -9.69 1.22
C THR A 36 6.47 -10.14 2.52
N ALA A 37 6.28 -9.41 3.62
CA ALA A 37 6.84 -9.77 4.92
C ALA A 37 6.28 -11.11 5.41
N SER A 38 4.96 -11.32 5.30
CA SER A 38 4.31 -12.57 5.66
C SER A 38 4.79 -13.74 4.80
N GLU A 39 4.98 -13.53 3.49
CA GLU A 39 5.46 -14.59 2.59
C GLU A 39 6.91 -14.98 2.90
N VAL A 40 7.77 -14.02 3.26
CA VAL A 40 9.15 -14.28 3.70
C VAL A 40 9.17 -15.09 4.99
N GLU A 41 8.34 -14.73 5.98
CA GLU A 41 8.21 -15.46 7.23
C GLU A 41 7.67 -16.88 7.00
N ARG A 42 6.64 -17.04 6.15
CA ARG A 42 6.00 -18.33 5.85
C ARG A 42 6.90 -19.28 5.06
N ARG A 43 7.68 -18.76 4.11
CA ARG A 43 8.62 -19.57 3.32
C ARG A 43 9.93 -19.85 4.06
N GLY A 44 10.14 -19.23 5.23
CA GLY A 44 11.37 -19.38 5.98
C GLY A 44 12.61 -18.98 5.18
N ILE A 45 12.45 -18.04 4.23
CA ILE A 45 13.55 -17.56 3.39
C ILE A 45 14.52 -16.85 4.32
N LYS A 46 15.53 -17.59 4.78
CA LYS A 46 16.69 -17.01 5.41
C LYS A 46 17.29 -16.09 4.36
N LYS A 47 17.68 -14.88 4.78
CA LYS A 47 18.40 -13.91 3.92
C LYS A 47 19.61 -14.55 3.22
N GLU A 48 20.10 -15.66 3.75
CA GLU A 48 21.13 -16.57 3.23
C GLU A 48 20.80 -17.12 1.82
N ASP A 49 19.56 -17.54 1.52
CA ASP A 49 19.17 -18.14 0.22
C ASP A 49 19.10 -17.13 -0.93
N ILE A 50 18.95 -15.84 -0.62
CA ILE A 50 18.83 -14.79 -1.65
C ILE A 50 20.21 -14.47 -2.26
N TYR A 51 21.30 -14.75 -1.54
CA TYR A 51 22.66 -14.56 -2.02
C TYR A 51 23.26 -15.82 -2.65
N ASP A 52 22.57 -16.96 -2.59
CA ASP A 52 23.03 -18.20 -3.23
C ASP A 52 22.62 -18.22 -4.71
N VAL A 53 23.24 -17.31 -5.46
CA VAL A 53 23.39 -17.41 -6.92
C VAL A 53 24.76 -18.00 -7.20
N SER A 54 24.97 -19.23 -6.74
CA SER A 54 26.14 -20.05 -7.08
C SER A 54 25.88 -20.90 -8.31
#